data_AF-A0A0F7KVN4-F1
#
_entry.id   AF-A0A0F7KVN4-F1
#
_cell.length_a   1.000
_cell.length_b   1.000
_cell.length_c   1.000
_cell.angle_alpha   90.00
_cell.angle_beta   90.00
_cell.angle_gamma   90.00
#
_symmetry.space_group_name_H-M   'P 1'
#
loop_
_entity.id
_entity.type
_entity.pdbx_description
1 polymer ?
#
loop_
_entity_poly.entity_id
_entity_poly.type
_entity_poly.pdbx_seq_one_letter_code
_entity_poly.pdbx_strand_id
1 'polypeptide(L)'
;MQALGVYVDGQELSRQVVVVGLSRESCETAESATGNVIGSKVQFWIGGLGPFGGQTEASAESRLAIRFTDPLEHAIVEHFTAA
;
A
#
# COMPACT_ATOMS: atom_id res chain seq x y z
N MET A 1 3.17 12.31 7.16
CA MET A 1 2.86 10.90 7.45
C MET A 1 4.05 9.97 7.17
N GLN A 2 4.35 9.09 8.13
CA GLN A 2 4.94 7.78 7.87
C GLN A 2 4.15 6.73 8.68
N ALA A 3 3.81 5.60 8.07
CA ALA A 3 3.10 4.51 8.75
C ALA A 3 3.68 3.15 8.37
N LEU A 4 3.58 2.15 9.25
CA LEU A 4 3.98 0.78 8.93
C LEU A 4 2.83 0.07 8.20
N GLY A 5 3.18 -0.55 7.08
CA GLY A 5 2.29 -1.40 6.32
C GLY A 5 2.85 -2.80 6.12
N VAL A 6 1.97 -3.72 5.76
CA VAL A 6 2.32 -5.08 5.34
C VAL A 6 1.51 -5.40 4.10
N TYR A 7 2.13 -5.94 3.06
CA TYR A 7 1.37 -6.59 1.99
C TYR A 7 1.73 -8.06 1.86
N VAL A 8 0.76 -8.86 1.45
CA VAL A 8 0.95 -10.27 1.07
C VAL A 8 0.77 -10.36 -0.45
N ASP A 9 1.81 -10.85 -1.14
CA ASP A 9 1.80 -11.00 -2.59
C ASP A 9 1.13 -12.31 -3.04
N GLY A 10 0.98 -12.50 -4.35
CA GLY A 10 0.36 -13.69 -4.93
C GLY A 10 1.12 -15.01 -4.70
N GLN A 11 2.27 -14.98 -4.02
CA GLN A 11 3.01 -16.15 -3.54
C GLN A 11 2.83 -16.36 -2.03
N GLU A 12 1.89 -15.65 -1.42
CA GLU A 12 1.58 -15.68 0.01
C GLU A 12 2.76 -15.23 0.90
N LEU A 13 3.70 -14.48 0.33
CA LEU A 13 4.82 -13.91 1.08
C LEU A 13 4.44 -12.54 1.63
N SER A 14 4.53 -12.41 2.96
CA SER A 14 4.33 -11.14 3.65
C SER A 14 5.57 -10.25 3.56
N ARG A 15 5.40 -8.99 3.18
CA ARG A 15 6.46 -7.98 3.14
C ARG A 15 6.07 -6.75 3.95
N GLN A 16 6.99 -6.31 4.81
CA GLN A 16 6.82 -5.10 5.59
C GLN A 16 7.27 -3.89 4.78
N VAL A 17 6.50 -2.82 4.84
CA VAL A 17 6.77 -1.58 4.11
C VAL A 17 6.58 -0.37 5.00
N VAL A 18 7.25 0.72 4.65
CA VAL A 18 6.95 2.05 5.19
C VAL A 18 6.07 2.77 4.19
N VAL A 19 4.87 3.15 4.59
CA VAL A 19 3.94 3.99 3.83
C VAL A 19 4.36 5.44 3.99
N VAL A 20 4.57 6.13 2.87
CA VAL A 20 4.98 7.53 2.80
C VAL A 20 3.92 8.43 2.20
N GLY A 21 2.94 7.84 1.50
CA GLY A 21 1.76 8.55 1.00
C GLY A 21 0.53 7.64 1.10
N LEU A 22 -0.62 8.21 1.47
CA LEU A 22 -1.88 7.50 1.53
C LEU A 22 -2.99 8.40 0.99
N SER A 23 -3.79 7.83 0.09
CA SER A 23 -5.05 8.38 -0.40
C SER A 23 -6.13 7.31 -0.25
N ARG A 24 -7.36 7.59 -0.67
CA ARG A 24 -8.42 6.58 -0.63
C ARG A 24 -8.20 5.52 -1.71
N GLU A 25 -7.61 5.90 -2.84
CA GLU A 25 -7.46 5.04 -4.01
C GLU A 25 -6.13 4.29 -4.04
N SER A 26 -5.11 4.79 -3.34
CA SER A 26 -3.79 4.17 -3.32
C SER A 26 -2.95 4.51 -2.09
N CYS A 27 -1.92 3.72 -1.84
CA CYS A 27 -0.81 4.09 -0.98
C CYS A 27 0.51 4.04 -1.74
N GLU A 28 1.44 4.92 -1.37
CA GLU A 28 2.83 4.89 -1.81
C GLU A 28 3.73 4.43 -0.66
N THR A 29 4.69 3.56 -0.97
CA THR A 29 5.66 3.03 -0.01
C THR A 29 7.04 3.64 -0.26
N ALA A 30 7.91 3.62 0.75
CA ALA A 30 9.30 4.09 0.63
C ALA A 30 10.17 3.17 -0.24
N GLU A 31 9.71 1.94 -0.53
CA GLU A 31 10.47 0.96 -1.29
C GLU A 31 10.45 1.25 -2.79
N SER A 32 11.53 0.90 -3.49
CA SER A 32 11.56 0.95 -4.95
C SER A 32 10.69 -0.15 -5.56
N ALA A 33 10.01 0.20 -6.65
CA ALA A 33 9.26 -0.76 -7.46
C ALA A 33 10.22 -1.79 -8.10
N THR A 34 10.21 -3.02 -7.61
CA THR A 34 10.91 -4.13 -8.29
C THR A 34 9.99 -4.78 -9.33
N GLY A 35 10.50 -5.01 -10.54
CA GLY A 35 9.70 -5.52 -11.67
C GLY A 35 8.93 -6.82 -11.41
N ASN A 36 9.42 -7.67 -10.51
CA ASN A 36 8.77 -8.94 -10.16
C ASN A 36 7.51 -8.77 -9.30
N VAL A 37 7.32 -7.61 -8.67
CA VAL A 37 6.18 -7.35 -7.79
C VAL A 37 5.09 -6.59 -8.56
N ILE A 38 5.45 -5.68 -9.45
CA ILE A 38 4.50 -4.83 -10.19
C ILE A 38 3.45 -5.65 -10.96
N GLY A 39 2.20 -5.20 -10.90
CA GLY A 39 1.05 -5.86 -11.50
C GLY A 39 0.43 -6.96 -10.64
N SER A 40 1.06 -7.36 -9.54
CA SER A 40 0.53 -8.40 -8.64
C SER A 40 -0.67 -7.92 -7.85
N LYS A 41 -1.65 -8.81 -7.66
CA LYS A 41 -2.71 -8.62 -6.66
C LYS A 41 -2.15 -8.87 -5.28
N VAL A 42 -2.52 -8.02 -4.33
CA VAL A 42 -2.03 -8.07 -2.95
C VAL A 42 -3.17 -7.88 -1.97
N GLN A 43 -2.99 -8.42 -0.76
CA GLN A 43 -3.72 -7.99 0.42
C GLN A 43 -2.81 -7.06 1.22
N PHE A 44 -3.32 -5.89 1.62
CA PHE A 44 -2.56 -4.86 2.30
C PHE A 44 -3.14 -4.53 3.68
N TRP A 45 -2.25 -4.28 4.63
CA TRP A 45 -2.57 -3.80 5.97
C TRP A 45 -1.76 -2.54 6.27
N ILE A 46 -2.35 -1.61 7.02
CA ILE A 46 -1.68 -0.39 7.52
C ILE A 46 -2.03 -0.16 8.99
N GLY A 47 -1.03 -0.05 9.85
CA GLY A 47 -1.23 0.16 11.29
C GLY A 47 -2.11 -0.90 11.99
N GLY A 48 -2.29 -2.08 11.39
CA GLY A 48 -3.19 -3.14 11.88
C GLY A 48 -4.59 -3.17 11.24
N LEU A 49 -4.94 -2.20 10.40
CA LEU A 49 -6.20 -2.20 9.62
C LEU A 49 -6.02 -2.98 8.32
N GLY A 50 -7.01 -3.79 7.94
CA GLY A 50 -7.02 -4.59 6.71
C GLY A 50 -7.64 -5.99 6.90
N PRO A 51 -7.54 -6.89 5.90
CA PRO A 51 -6.88 -6.69 4.61
C PRO A 51 -7.66 -5.78 3.66
N PHE A 52 -6.94 -4.91 2.96
CA PHE A 52 -7.42 -4.17 1.81
C PHE A 52 -6.90 -4.83 0.53
N GLY A 53 -7.80 -5.20 -0.37
CA GLY A 53 -7.42 -5.75 -1.67
C GLY A 53 -6.82 -4.67 -2.56
N GLY A 54 -5.74 -4.98 -3.26
CA GLY A 54 -5.11 -4.03 -4.16
C GLY A 54 -4.25 -4.66 -5.24
N GLN A 55 -3.67 -3.80 -6.08
CA GLN A 55 -2.71 -4.17 -7.10
C GLN A 55 -1.47 -3.27 -6.98
N THR A 56 -0.30 -3.86 -7.01
CA THR A 56 0.96 -3.11 -6.96
C THR A 56 1.26 -2.44 -8.30
N GLU A 57 1.64 -1.18 -8.27
CA GLU A 57 2.05 -0.39 -9.44
C GLU A 57 3.35 0.37 -9.14
N ALA A 58 4.08 0.76 -10.19
CA ALA A 58 5.21 1.67 -10.04
C ALA A 58 4.68 3.10 -10.02
N SER A 59 5.02 3.86 -8.99
CA SER A 59 4.69 5.28 -8.93
C SER A 59 5.58 6.09 -9.87
N ALA A 60 5.24 7.36 -10.09
CA ALA A 60 6.01 8.27 -10.93
C ALA A 60 7.47 8.45 -10.44
N GLU A 61 7.71 8.27 -9.13
CA GLU A 61 9.05 8.34 -8.51
C GLU A 61 9.77 6.97 -8.50
N SER A 62 9.29 5.97 -9.25
CA SER A 62 9.79 4.58 -9.22
C SER A 62 9.69 3.91 -7.85
N ARG A 63 8.79 4.40 -6.99
CA ARG A 63 8.43 3.73 -5.74
C ARG A 63 7.35 2.69 -5.98
N LEU A 64 7.26 1.72 -5.08
CA LEU A 64 6.14 0.78 -5.07
C LEU A 64 4.91 1.50 -4.52
N ALA A 65 3.84 1.50 -5.30
CA ALA A 65 2.52 1.91 -4.87
C ALA A 65 1.55 0.73 -4.91
N ILE A 66 0.48 0.80 -4.12
CA ILE A 66 -0.61 -0.17 -4.13
C ILE A 66 -1.88 0.61 -4.45
N ARG A 67 -2.52 0.28 -5.58
CA ARG A 67 -3.87 0.74 -5.91
C ARG A 67 -4.88 -0.13 -5.20
N PHE A 68 -5.78 0.46 -4.43
CA PHE A 68 -6.83 -0.30 -3.79
C PHE A 68 -7.91 -0.70 -4.80
N THR A 69 -8.41 -1.93 -4.67
CA THR A 69 -9.53 -2.44 -5.48
C THR A 69 -10.81 -1.71 -5.12
N ASP A 70 -11.02 -1.53 -3.81
CA ASP A 70 -12.09 -0.71 -3.24
C ASP A 70 -11.45 0.47 -2.51
N PRO A 71 -11.92 1.71 -2.74
CA PRO A 71 -11.36 2.87 -2.06
C PRO A 71 -11.49 2.76 -0.54
N LEU A 72 -10.44 3.16 0.19
CA LEU A 72 -10.47 3.24 1.64
C LEU A 72 -11.54 4.22 2.13
N GLU A 73 -12.05 3.94 3.33
CA GLU A 73 -12.91 4.87 4.05
C GLU A 73 -12.16 6.15 4.37
N HIS A 74 -12.85 7.29 4.28
CA HIS A 74 -12.23 8.60 4.49
C HIS A 74 -11.59 8.71 5.89
N ALA A 75 -12.26 8.18 6.92
CA ALA A 75 -11.77 8.19 8.29
C ALA A 75 -10.42 7.46 8.46
N ILE A 76 -10.16 6.41 7.67
CA ILE A 76 -8.87 5.69 7.69
C ILE A 76 -7.78 6.61 7.15
N VAL A 77 -8.02 7.29 6.03
CA VAL A 77 -7.04 8.20 5.43
C VAL A 77 -6.77 9.38 6.36
N GLU A 78 -7.81 9.99 6.92
CA GLU A 78 -7.68 11.09 7.89
C GLU A 78 -6.86 10.67 9.11
N HIS A 79 -7.10 9.48 9.67
CA HIS A 79 -6.36 8.98 10.82
C HIS A 79 -4.84 8.98 10.61
N PHE A 80 -4.36 8.58 9.43
CA PHE A 80 -2.93 8.52 9.14
C PHE A 80 -2.37 9.84 8.58
N THR A 81 -3.17 10.64 7.88
CA THR A 81 -2.72 11.90 7.26
C THR A 81 -2.78 13.11 8.18
N ALA A 82 -3.57 13.07 9.24
CA ALA A 82 -3.67 14.15 10.23
C ALA A 82 -2.43 14.30 11.14
N ALA A 83 -1.39 13.47 10.93
CA ALA A 83 -0.16 13.42 11.73
C ALA A 83 1.07 13.96 10.97
#